data_AF-A0A9E0EBK2-F1
#
_entry.id   AF-A0A9E0EBK2-F1
#
_cell.length_a   1.000
_cell.length_b   1.000
_cell.length_c   1.000
_cell.angle_alpha   90.00
_cell.angle_beta   90.00
_cell.angle_gamma   90.00
#
_symmetry.space_group_name_H-M   'P 1'
#
loop_
_entity.id
_entity.type
_entity.pdbx_description
1 polymer ?
#
loop_
_entity_poly.entity_id
_entity_poly.type
_entity_poly.pdbx_seq_one_letter_code
_entity_poly.pdbx_strand_id
1 'polypeptide(L)'
;MSNVSDYLKWRGDLDFSQAPFNDVDNLILAQIAYVDFTDIVPAPGSIETITIAEAADTFFDTHDEKEIKKCKSFIGKAPYLLREAAATKRFGSLILTNYVDYVDGGKEEQFA
;
A
#
# COMPACT_ATOMS: atom_id res chain seq x y z
N MET A 1 1.94 23.60 4.27
CA MET A 1 2.57 22.41 4.87
C MET A 1 2.37 21.28 3.87
N SER A 2 3.46 20.78 3.27
CA SER A 2 3.37 19.66 2.33
C SER A 2 3.06 18.37 3.06
N ASN A 3 2.10 17.60 2.57
CA ASN A 3 1.80 16.26 3.03
C ASN A 3 2.22 15.21 1.98
N VAL A 4 2.00 13.92 2.27
CA VAL A 4 2.37 12.82 1.38
C VAL A 4 1.66 12.92 0.01
N SER A 5 0.41 13.37 -0.03
CA SER A 5 -0.33 13.57 -1.28
C SER A 5 0.28 14.68 -2.14
N ASP A 6 0.82 15.74 -1.55
CA ASP A 6 1.54 16.78 -2.29
C ASP A 6 2.84 16.24 -2.89
N TYR A 7 3.53 15.34 -2.19
CA TYR A 7 4.69 14.64 -2.72
C TYR A 7 4.33 13.75 -3.91
N LEU A 8 3.24 12.98 -3.82
CA LEU A 8 2.74 12.16 -4.93
C LEU A 8 2.39 13.01 -6.16
N LYS A 9 1.77 14.19 -5.98
CA LYS A 9 1.48 15.12 -7.08
C LYS A 9 2.73 15.71 -7.72
N TRP A 10 3.78 15.94 -6.94
CA TRP A 10 5.00 16.57 -7.44
C TRP A 10 6.01 15.59 -8.03
N ARG A 11 6.22 14.43 -7.37
CA ARG A 11 7.26 13.46 -7.73
C ARG A 11 6.71 12.20 -8.38
N GLY A 12 5.39 11.99 -8.35
CA GLY A 12 4.76 10.77 -8.87
C GLY A 12 4.88 10.60 -10.39
N ASP A 13 5.19 11.65 -11.14
CA ASP A 13 5.44 11.61 -12.57
C ASP A 13 6.83 11.04 -12.94
N LEU A 14 7.75 10.96 -11.98
CA LEU A 14 9.12 10.49 -12.19
C LEU A 14 9.30 9.04 -11.77
N ASP A 15 9.96 8.24 -12.60
CA ASP A 15 10.41 6.90 -12.20
C ASP A 15 11.67 6.95 -11.30
N PHE A 16 12.03 5.81 -10.71
CA PHE A 16 13.21 5.72 -9.83
C PHE A 16 14.55 5.88 -10.56
N SER A 17 14.59 5.76 -11.89
CA SER A 17 15.80 6.03 -12.68
C SER A 17 16.04 7.53 -12.87
N GLN A 18 14.96 8.32 -12.96
CA GLN A 18 15.01 9.78 -13.05
C GLN A 18 15.25 10.43 -11.68
N ALA A 19 14.72 9.81 -10.62
CA ALA A 19 14.81 10.30 -9.26
C ALA A 19 15.00 9.14 -8.27
N PRO A 20 16.18 9.00 -7.64
CA PRO A 20 16.46 7.92 -6.70
C PRO A 20 15.45 7.82 -5.56
N PHE A 21 15.34 6.62 -5.00
CA PHE A 21 14.52 6.34 -3.83
C PHE A 21 14.94 7.20 -2.62
N ASN A 22 13.97 7.67 -1.83
CA ASN A 22 14.21 8.51 -0.65
C ASN A 22 13.29 8.17 0.53
N ASP A 23 13.45 8.89 1.63
CA ASP A 23 12.72 8.66 2.89
C ASP A 23 11.20 8.83 2.76
N VAL A 24 10.72 9.71 1.87
CA VAL A 24 9.28 9.90 1.65
C VAL A 24 8.70 8.73 0.86
N ASP A 25 9.44 8.19 -0.11
CA ASP A 25 9.06 6.96 -0.80
C ASP A 25 8.94 5.79 0.18
N ASN A 26 9.91 5.66 1.10
CA ASN A 26 9.87 4.64 2.15
C ASN A 26 8.66 4.80 3.08
N LEU A 27 8.33 6.02 3.48
CA LEU A 27 7.17 6.30 4.32
C LEU A 27 5.85 5.95 3.62
N ILE A 28 5.76 6.16 2.29
CA ILE A 28 4.59 5.76 1.50
C ILE A 28 4.46 4.24 1.48
N LEU A 29 5.54 3.54 1.13
CA LEU A 29 5.53 2.07 1.07
C LEU A 29 5.25 1.43 2.44
N ALA A 30 5.82 1.99 3.52
CA ALA A 30 5.56 1.54 4.88
C ALA A 30 4.08 1.70 5.29
N GLN A 31 3.41 2.76 4.81
CA GLN A 31 1.97 2.91 5.04
C GLN A 31 1.14 1.97 4.17
N ILE A 32 1.50 1.78 2.90
CA ILE A 32 0.82 0.85 1.98
C ILE A 32 0.93 -0.59 2.49
N ALA A 33 2.00 -0.96 3.18
CA ALA A 33 2.18 -2.28 3.77
C ALA A 33 1.10 -2.67 4.81
N TYR A 34 0.33 -1.70 5.32
CA TYR A 34 -0.80 -1.96 6.22
C TYR A 34 -2.14 -2.18 5.49
N VAL A 35 -2.17 -2.10 4.16
CA VAL A 35 -3.36 -2.50 3.40
C VAL A 35 -3.49 -4.01 3.50
N ASP A 36 -4.71 -4.47 3.74
CA ASP A 36 -5.05 -5.88 3.69
C ASP A 36 -5.03 -6.34 2.22
N PHE A 37 -4.00 -7.10 1.86
CA PHE A 37 -3.81 -7.66 0.54
C PHE A 37 -4.20 -9.14 0.47
N THR A 38 -4.92 -9.64 1.49
CA THR A 38 -5.44 -11.01 1.50
C THR A 38 -6.26 -11.26 0.24
N ASP A 39 -5.99 -12.40 -0.42
CA ASP A 39 -6.60 -12.79 -1.70
C ASP A 39 -6.34 -11.83 -2.89
N ILE A 40 -5.47 -10.82 -2.74
CA ILE A 40 -5.12 -9.85 -3.79
C ILE A 40 -3.67 -10.05 -4.25
N VAL A 41 -2.72 -10.08 -3.31
CA VAL A 41 -1.30 -10.25 -3.63
C VAL A 41 -0.93 -11.72 -3.55
N PRO A 42 -0.18 -12.27 -4.52
CA PRO A 42 0.23 -13.67 -4.51
C PRO A 42 0.96 -14.09 -3.23
N ALA A 43 0.61 -15.28 -2.73
CA ALA A 43 1.21 -15.88 -1.54
C ALA A 43 2.69 -16.26 -1.74
N PRO A 44 3.45 -16.48 -0.66
CA PRO A 44 4.86 -16.85 -0.76
C PRO A 44 5.10 -18.11 -1.59
N GLY A 45 6.09 -18.04 -2.48
CA GLY A 45 6.45 -19.16 -3.34
C GLY A 45 5.63 -19.25 -4.64
N SER A 46 4.67 -18.34 -4.86
CA SER A 46 4.07 -18.15 -6.18
C SER A 46 5.08 -17.51 -7.14
N ILE A 47 4.99 -17.87 -8.43
CA ILE A 47 5.71 -17.21 -9.52
C ILE A 47 4.94 -15.95 -9.98
N GLU A 48 3.65 -15.88 -9.64
CA GLU A 48 2.78 -14.78 -10.00
C GLU A 48 3.14 -13.52 -9.22
N THR A 49 2.92 -12.39 -9.86
CA THR A 49 3.17 -11.06 -9.32
C THR A 49 2.08 -10.11 -9.78
N ILE A 50 1.79 -9.10 -8.99
CA ILE A 50 0.82 -8.07 -9.33
C ILE A 50 1.46 -6.70 -9.12
N THR A 51 1.08 -5.69 -9.91
CA THR A 51 1.53 -4.32 -9.71
C THR A 51 0.76 -3.62 -8.59
N ILE A 52 1.31 -2.52 -8.05
CA ILE A 52 0.57 -1.65 -7.12
C ILE A 52 -0.73 -1.14 -7.76
N ALA A 53 -0.71 -0.83 -9.05
CA ALA A 53 -1.91 -0.38 -9.77
C ALA A 53 -3.01 -1.47 -9.81
N GLU A 54 -2.66 -2.68 -10.23
CA GLU A 54 -3.59 -3.81 -10.30
C GLU A 54 -4.09 -4.23 -8.90
N ALA A 55 -3.22 -4.20 -7.89
CA ALA A 55 -3.60 -4.50 -6.51
C ALA A 55 -4.57 -3.45 -5.95
N ALA A 56 -4.37 -2.17 -6.26
CA ALA A 56 -5.30 -1.11 -5.88
C ALA A 56 -6.67 -1.31 -6.55
N ASP A 57 -6.72 -1.55 -7.85
CA ASP A 57 -7.97 -1.81 -8.57
C ASP A 57 -8.72 -3.00 -7.96
N THR A 58 -8.02 -4.13 -7.77
CA THR A 58 -8.59 -5.34 -7.15
C THR A 58 -9.09 -5.07 -5.72
N PHE A 59 -8.36 -4.29 -4.93
CA PHE A 59 -8.76 -3.93 -3.56
C PHE A 59 -10.08 -3.14 -3.54
N PHE A 60 -10.19 -2.09 -4.36
CA PHE A 60 -11.38 -1.25 -4.40
C PHE A 60 -12.58 -1.89 -5.10
N ASP A 61 -12.35 -2.91 -5.93
CA ASP A 61 -13.41 -3.72 -6.53
C ASP A 61 -13.99 -4.77 -5.55
N THR A 62 -13.16 -5.28 -4.64
CA THR A 62 -13.56 -6.34 -3.67
C THR A 62 -14.06 -5.78 -2.34
N HIS A 63 -13.65 -4.56 -1.96
CA HIS A 63 -13.98 -3.96 -0.66
C HIS A 63 -15.00 -2.82 -0.78
N ASP A 64 -16.01 -2.81 0.10
CA ASP A 64 -16.98 -1.71 0.17
C ASP A 64 -16.34 -0.43 0.74
N GLU A 65 -16.34 0.66 -0.03
CA GLU A 65 -15.77 1.94 0.39
C GLU A 65 -16.35 2.47 1.71
N LYS A 66 -17.61 2.16 2.06
CA LYS A 66 -18.21 2.64 3.31
C LYS A 66 -17.62 1.89 4.51
N GLU A 67 -17.31 0.61 4.37
CA GLU A 67 -16.62 -0.16 5.42
C GLU A 67 -15.18 0.33 5.59
N ILE A 68 -14.46 0.59 4.50
CA ILE A 68 -13.12 1.19 4.55
C ILE A 68 -13.17 2.55 5.28
N LYS A 69 -14.15 3.42 4.98
CA LYS A 69 -14.31 4.73 5.63
C LYS A 69 -14.63 4.65 7.12
N LYS A 70 -15.25 3.55 7.58
CA LYS A 70 -15.57 3.34 9.00
C LYS A 70 -14.35 2.96 9.83
N CYS A 71 -13.29 2.44 9.21
CA CYS A 71 -12.05 2.12 9.90
C CYS A 71 -11.38 3.40 10.43
N LYS A 72 -11.51 3.64 11.74
CA LYS A 72 -10.90 4.80 12.43
C LYS A 72 -9.48 4.52 12.95
N SER A 73 -8.93 3.34 12.65
CA SER A 73 -7.55 3.01 13.00
C SER A 73 -6.57 3.92 12.26
N PHE A 74 -5.34 4.03 12.77
CA PHE A 74 -4.27 4.79 12.11
C PHE A 74 -4.01 4.28 10.67
N ILE A 75 -4.28 3.00 10.41
CA ILE A 75 -4.17 2.36 9.09
C ILE A 75 -5.36 2.64 8.15
N GLY A 76 -6.45 3.24 8.63
CA GLY A 76 -7.66 3.47 7.82
C GLY A 76 -7.44 4.38 6.61
N LYS A 77 -6.33 5.12 6.57
CA LYS A 77 -5.92 5.93 5.41
C LYS A 77 -5.07 5.20 4.38
N ALA A 78 -4.51 4.04 4.72
CA ALA A 78 -3.59 3.30 3.85
C ALA A 78 -4.22 2.92 2.50
N PRO A 79 -5.49 2.46 2.41
CA PRO A 79 -6.10 2.18 1.11
C PRO A 79 -6.21 3.39 0.18
N TYR A 80 -6.48 4.58 0.74
CA TYR A 80 -6.56 5.80 -0.07
C TYR A 80 -5.17 6.22 -0.56
N LEU A 81 -4.15 6.07 0.27
CA LEU A 81 -2.77 6.30 -0.14
C LEU A 81 -2.35 5.31 -1.22
N LEU A 82 -2.74 4.04 -1.11
CA LEU A 82 -2.55 3.03 -2.15
C LEU A 82 -3.17 3.50 -3.48
N ARG A 83 -4.43 3.98 -3.47
CA ARG A 83 -5.09 4.50 -4.67
C ARG A 83 -4.35 5.69 -5.29
N GLU A 84 -3.90 6.62 -4.46
CA GLU A 84 -3.13 7.78 -4.94
C GLU A 84 -1.78 7.38 -5.53
N ALA A 85 -1.06 6.46 -4.87
CA ALA A 85 0.24 5.98 -5.33
C ALA A 85 0.12 5.13 -6.61
N ALA A 86 -0.90 4.28 -6.70
CA ALA A 86 -1.23 3.47 -7.87
C ALA A 86 -1.40 4.30 -9.15
N ALA A 87 -1.97 5.49 -9.03
CA ALA A 87 -2.18 6.40 -10.15
C ALA A 87 -0.90 7.11 -10.64
N THR A 88 0.25 6.88 -10.01
CA THR A 88 1.52 7.55 -10.35
C THR A 88 2.44 6.65 -11.18
N LYS A 89 3.27 7.26 -12.03
CA LYS A 89 4.33 6.54 -12.75
C LYS A 89 5.37 5.96 -11.79
N ARG A 90 5.65 6.69 -10.70
CA ARG A 90 6.65 6.34 -9.69
C ARG A 90 6.35 5.03 -8.98
N PHE A 91 5.10 4.81 -8.56
CA PHE A 91 4.72 3.65 -7.74
C PHE A 91 3.83 2.65 -8.45
N GLY A 92 2.99 3.07 -9.40
CA GLY A 92 1.96 2.21 -9.99
C GLY A 92 2.50 0.93 -10.64
N SER A 93 3.72 0.98 -11.20
CA SER A 93 4.38 -0.16 -11.85
C SER A 93 5.24 -1.02 -10.91
N LEU A 94 5.32 -0.68 -9.62
CA LEU A 94 6.05 -1.49 -8.64
C LEU A 94 5.33 -2.82 -8.43
N ILE A 95 6.12 -3.86 -8.22
CA ILE A 95 5.64 -5.23 -8.07
C ILE A 95 5.40 -5.56 -6.60
N LEU A 96 4.25 -6.17 -6.33
CA LEU A 96 3.88 -6.81 -5.07
C LEU A 96 3.86 -8.34 -5.26
N THR A 97 4.42 -9.05 -4.28
CA THR A 97 4.49 -10.52 -4.26
C THR A 97 4.79 -11.00 -2.84
N ASN A 98 4.61 -12.30 -2.59
CA ASN A 98 4.90 -12.98 -1.34
C ASN A 98 4.21 -12.35 -0.11
N TYR A 99 2.95 -11.95 -0.25
CA TYR A 99 2.20 -11.35 0.86
C TYR A 99 1.82 -12.41 1.91
N VAL A 100 2.03 -12.07 3.18
CA VAL A 100 1.62 -12.87 4.33
C VAL A 100 1.01 -11.94 5.36
N ASP A 101 -0.24 -12.17 5.71
CA ASP A 101 -0.81 -11.63 6.94
C ASP A 101 -0.49 -12.60 8.09
N TYR A 102 0.33 -12.14 9.05
CA TYR A 102 0.77 -12.94 10.18
C TYR A 102 0.22 -12.35 11.48
N VAL A 103 -0.75 -13.06 12.06
CA VAL A 103 -1.34 -12.73 13.36
C VAL A 103 -0.89 -13.75 14.40
N ASP A 104 -0.04 -13.33 15.34
CA ASP A 104 0.43 -14.18 16.45
C ASP A 104 -0.50 -14.04 17.66
N GLY A 105 -1.53 -14.88 17.74
CA GLY A 105 -2.45 -14.89 18.89
C GLY A 105 -1.83 -15.36 20.21
N GLY A 106 -0.58 -15.86 20.21
CA GLY A 106 0.13 -16.31 21.42
C GLY A 106 1.00 -15.22 22.07
N LYS A 107 1.19 -14.08 21.39
CA LYS A 107 1.93 -12.91 21.87
C LYS A 107 1.04 -11.68 21.95
N GLU A 108 -0.11 -11.80 22.62
CA GLU A 108 -0.76 -10.60 23.15
C GLU A 108 0.18 -10.00 24.20
N GLU A 109 1.08 -9.11 23.77
CA GLU A 109 1.85 -8.26 24.67
C GLU A 109 0.85 -7.30 25.33
N GLN A 110 0.29 -7.75 26.44
CA GLN A 110 -0.48 -6.93 27.34
C GLN A 110 0.48 -5.87 27.89
N PHE A 111 0.43 -4.65 27.35
CA PHE A 111 1.07 -3.51 27.97
C PHE A 111 0.36 -3.24 29.30
N ALA A 112 0.95 -3.75 30.39
CA ALA A 112 0.55 -3.44 31.76
C ALA A 112 1.08 -2.07 32.20
#